data_AF-A0A9D3YDL3-F1
#
_entry.id   AF-A0A9D3YDL3-F1
#
_cell.length_a   1.000
_cell.length_b   1.000
_cell.length_c   1.000
_cell.angle_alpha   90.00
_cell.angle_beta   90.00
_cell.angle_gamma   90.00
#
_symmetry.space_group_name_H-M   'P 1'
#
loop_
_entity.id
_entity.type
_entity.pdbx_description
1 polymer ?
#
loop_
_entity_poly.entity_id
_entity_poly.type
_entity_poly.pdbx_seq_one_letter_code
_entity_poly.pdbx_strand_id
1 'polypeptide(L)'
;MAQYEPDENESSVYQCSCSDQRDVLIENLAKSLMALIDKITEQDEKIKELTKRQDQVIDDNTFLTDLKKGELIKDVDDLRNTVTILEKNVTLLEEEVHAEPGSVAFFATLSITLSTLGNGRRLVFDNVITNNGAAYNKNNGSFVAPMP
;
A
#
# COMPACT_ATOMS: atom_id res chain seq x y z
N MET A 1 106.52 -43.22 -5.60
CA MET A 1 105.12 -43.36 -6.05
C MET A 1 104.34 -44.00 -4.91
N ALA A 2 103.60 -43.19 -4.17
CA ALA A 2 102.59 -43.65 -3.21
C ALA A 2 101.33 -42.84 -3.53
N GLN A 3 100.24 -43.56 -3.78
CA GLN A 3 98.97 -43.04 -4.27
C GLN A 3 98.23 -42.33 -3.13
N TYR A 4 97.66 -41.17 -3.45
CA TYR A 4 96.80 -40.37 -2.57
C TYR A 4 95.35 -40.81 -2.81
N GLU A 5 94.72 -41.44 -1.82
CA GLU A 5 93.27 -41.67 -1.80
C GLU A 5 92.60 -40.48 -1.11
N PRO A 6 91.64 -39.79 -1.74
CA PRO A 6 90.84 -38.79 -1.06
C PRO A 6 89.69 -39.46 -0.30
N ASP A 7 89.55 -39.12 0.98
CA ASP A 7 88.42 -39.49 1.82
C ASP A 7 87.10 -38.97 1.23
N GLU A 8 86.28 -39.87 0.70
CA GLU A 8 84.88 -39.61 0.35
C GLU A 8 84.04 -39.57 1.63
N ASN A 9 84.02 -38.45 2.35
CA ASN A 9 83.03 -38.29 3.43
C ASN A 9 82.59 -36.85 3.74
N GLU A 10 82.31 -36.05 2.70
CA GLU A 10 81.64 -34.75 2.85
C GLU A 10 80.47 -34.57 1.86
N SER A 11 79.64 -35.58 1.66
CA SER A 11 78.44 -35.46 0.80
C SER A 11 77.19 -36.07 1.43
N SER A 12 76.96 -35.80 2.72
CA SER A 12 75.73 -36.21 3.41
C SER A 12 75.02 -35.06 4.13
N VAL A 13 75.57 -33.84 4.15
CA VAL A 13 75.06 -32.77 5.01
C VAL A 13 74.15 -31.76 4.28
N TYR A 14 73.98 -31.88 2.96
CA TYR A 14 73.19 -30.90 2.17
C TYR A 14 71.99 -31.48 1.41
N GLN A 15 71.36 -32.55 1.90
CA GLN A 15 70.11 -33.07 1.31
C GLN A 15 68.82 -32.73 2.09
N CYS A 16 68.91 -32.02 3.22
CA CYS A 16 67.73 -31.38 3.83
C CYS A 16 67.62 -29.94 3.30
N SER A 17 66.82 -29.69 2.27
CA SER A 17 66.28 -28.32 2.11
C SER A 17 65.01 -28.19 1.27
N CYS A 18 64.69 -29.07 0.31
CA CYS A 18 63.50 -28.86 -0.52
C CYS A 18 62.27 -29.71 -0.14
N SER A 19 62.45 -30.93 0.37
CA SER A 19 61.30 -31.79 0.72
C SER A 19 60.58 -31.27 1.97
N ASP A 20 61.33 -30.94 3.02
CA ASP A 20 60.76 -30.46 4.29
C ASP A 20 60.05 -29.11 4.14
N GLN A 21 60.58 -28.22 3.27
CA GLN A 21 59.93 -26.94 2.96
C GLN A 21 58.61 -27.10 2.22
N ARG A 22 58.50 -28.12 1.35
CA ARG A 22 57.24 -28.46 0.66
C ARG A 22 56.19 -28.95 1.64
N ASP A 23 56.59 -29.79 2.59
CA ASP A 23 55.67 -30.37 3.56
C ASP A 23 55.17 -29.34 4.58
N VAL A 24 56.04 -28.42 5.03
CA VAL A 24 55.62 -27.27 5.86
C VAL A 24 54.64 -26.35 5.12
N LEU A 25 54.85 -26.13 3.81
CA LEU A 25 53.94 -25.34 2.99
C LEU A 25 52.57 -26.03 2.85
N ILE A 26 52.56 -27.34 2.62
CA ILE A 26 51.33 -28.16 2.55
C ILE A 26 50.59 -28.12 3.88
N GLU A 27 51.28 -28.22 5.01
CA GLU A 27 50.67 -28.18 6.34
C GLU A 27 50.05 -26.80 6.63
N ASN A 28 50.75 -25.72 6.30
CA ASN A 28 50.22 -24.36 6.47
C ASN A 28 49.01 -24.11 5.56
N LEU A 29 49.06 -24.61 4.32
CA LEU A 29 47.92 -24.52 3.40
C LEU A 29 46.72 -25.30 3.94
N ALA A 30 46.93 -26.52 4.46
CA ALA A 30 45.88 -27.33 5.05
C ALA A 30 45.25 -26.65 6.28
N LYS A 31 46.06 -26.06 7.16
CA LYS A 31 45.57 -25.28 8.32
C LYS A 31 44.72 -24.09 7.89
N SER A 32 45.17 -23.33 6.88
CA SER A 32 44.42 -22.20 6.35
C SER A 32 43.10 -22.66 5.70
N LEU A 33 43.11 -23.81 5.02
CA LEU A 33 41.92 -24.38 4.39
C LEU A 33 40.87 -24.78 5.44
N MET A 34 41.29 -25.48 6.49
CA MET A 34 40.40 -25.89 7.59
C MET A 34 39.78 -24.68 8.29
N ALA A 35 40.57 -23.65 8.59
CA ALA A 35 40.05 -22.43 9.19
C ALA A 35 39.04 -21.69 8.29
N LEU A 36 39.16 -21.82 6.96
CA LEU A 36 38.19 -21.27 6.02
C LEU A 36 36.90 -22.11 5.99
N ILE A 37 37.02 -23.44 6.03
CA ILE A 37 35.88 -24.36 6.10
C ILE A 37 35.04 -24.06 7.35
N ASP A 38 35.67 -23.90 8.52
CA ASP A 38 34.97 -23.60 9.77
C ASP A 38 34.23 -22.26 9.71
N LYS A 39 34.81 -21.26 9.03
CA LYS A 39 34.13 -19.97 8.82
C LYS A 39 32.93 -20.09 7.89
N ILE A 40 33.03 -20.91 6.84
CA ILE A 40 31.94 -21.15 5.90
C ILE A 40 30.78 -21.85 6.62
N THR A 41 31.06 -22.88 7.42
CA THR A 41 30.02 -23.60 8.16
C THR A 41 29.34 -22.71 9.21
N GLU A 42 30.10 -21.85 9.89
CA GLU A 42 29.53 -20.86 10.81
C GLU A 42 28.63 -19.84 10.08
N GLN A 43 29.04 -19.40 8.89
CA GLN A 43 28.25 -18.49 8.07
C GLN A 43 26.96 -19.15 7.56
N ASP A 44 27.01 -20.42 7.16
CA ASP A 44 25.85 -21.17 6.71
C ASP A 44 24.79 -21.30 7.81
N GLU A 45 25.20 -21.60 9.05
CA GLU A 45 24.28 -21.65 10.19
C GLU A 45 23.68 -20.26 10.50
N LYS A 46 24.47 -19.19 10.39
CA LYS A 46 23.96 -17.81 10.53
C LYS A 46 22.93 -17.47 9.45
N ILE A 47 23.18 -17.86 8.20
CA ILE A 47 22.25 -17.64 7.09
C ILE A 47 20.93 -18.36 7.37
N LYS A 48 21.00 -19.61 7.83
CA LYS A 48 19.81 -20.42 8.16
C LYS A 48 18.96 -19.79 9.26
N GLU A 49 19.59 -19.30 10.32
CA GLU A 49 18.89 -18.59 11.41
C GLU A 49 18.29 -17.26 10.94
N LEU A 50 18.97 -16.52 10.07
CA LEU A 50 18.45 -15.28 9.49
C LEU A 50 17.23 -15.55 8.59
N THR A 51 17.29 -16.56 7.74
CA THR A 51 16.16 -16.96 6.88
C THR A 51 14.94 -17.31 7.72
N LYS A 52 15.12 -18.11 8.78
CA LYS A 52 14.02 -18.47 9.69
C LYS A 52 13.38 -17.25 10.36
N ARG A 53 14.20 -16.30 10.81
CA ARG A 53 13.69 -15.03 11.40
C ARG A 53 12.96 -14.19 10.36
N GLN A 54 13.46 -14.17 9.13
CA GLN A 54 12.84 -13.43 8.03
C GLN A 54 11.45 -13.98 7.69
N ASP A 55 11.31 -15.31 7.59
CA ASP A 55 10.03 -15.97 7.35
C ASP A 55 9.01 -15.63 8.44
N GLN A 56 9.43 -15.69 9.72
CA GLN A 56 8.56 -15.35 10.84
C GLN A 56 8.10 -13.88 10.80
N VAL A 57 9.00 -12.95 10.46
CA VAL A 57 8.65 -11.52 10.32
C VAL A 57 7.69 -11.31 9.14
N ILE A 58 7.82 -12.07 8.05
CA ILE A 58 6.91 -12.00 6.91
C ILE A 58 5.51 -12.48 7.33
N ASP A 59 5.42 -13.59 8.05
CA ASP A 59 4.15 -14.14 8.52
C ASP A 59 3.44 -13.17 9.48
N ASP A 60 4.16 -12.63 10.46
CA ASP A 60 3.61 -11.69 11.44
C ASP A 60 3.11 -10.40 10.77
N ASN A 61 3.87 -9.86 9.81
CA ASN A 61 3.47 -8.66 9.08
C ASN A 61 2.25 -8.91 8.18
N THR A 62 2.15 -10.09 7.58
CA THR A 62 1.01 -10.48 6.74
C THR A 62 -0.25 -10.55 7.60
N PHE A 63 -0.18 -11.23 8.76
CA PHE A 63 -1.29 -11.32 9.71
C PHE A 63 -1.75 -9.94 10.22
N LEU A 64 -0.81 -9.08 10.63
CA LEU A 64 -1.14 -7.71 11.09
C LEU A 64 -1.79 -6.86 10.00
N THR A 65 -1.38 -7.05 8.74
CA THR A 65 -1.96 -6.33 7.60
C THR A 65 -3.40 -6.77 7.35
N ASP A 66 -3.67 -8.08 7.39
CA ASP A 66 -5.02 -8.60 7.20
C ASP A 66 -5.98 -8.18 8.32
N LEU A 67 -5.51 -8.20 9.57
CA LEU A 67 -6.31 -7.76 10.71
C LEU A 67 -6.70 -6.27 10.59
N LYS A 68 -5.71 -5.40 10.34
CA LYS A 68 -5.95 -3.96 10.18
C LYS A 68 -6.86 -3.64 8.99
N LYS A 69 -6.71 -4.40 7.89
CA LYS A 69 -7.55 -4.23 6.71
C LYS A 69 -9.01 -4.59 7.02
N GLY A 70 -9.25 -5.64 7.79
CA GLY A 70 -10.59 -6.03 8.23
C GLY A 70 -11.27 -4.96 9.08
N GLU A 71 -10.56 -4.39 10.05
CA GLU A 71 -11.07 -3.30 10.90
C GLU A 71 -11.42 -2.05 10.07
N LEU A 72 -10.51 -1.62 9.18
CA LEU A 72 -10.73 -0.45 8.35
C LEU A 72 -11.92 -0.62 7.39
N ILE A 73 -12.12 -1.81 6.82
CA ILE A 73 -13.27 -2.10 5.95
C ILE A 73 -14.57 -1.91 6.72
N LYS A 74 -14.64 -2.43 7.95
CA LYS A 74 -15.83 -2.30 8.79
C LYS A 74 -16.16 -0.84 9.10
N ASP A 75 -15.16 -0.05 9.50
CA ASP A 75 -15.37 1.36 9.80
C ASP A 75 -15.85 2.14 8.56
N VAL A 76 -15.30 1.85 7.38
CA VAL A 76 -15.74 2.46 6.12
C VAL A 76 -17.20 2.13 5.81
N ASP A 77 -17.64 0.90 6.06
CA ASP A 77 -19.03 0.49 5.81
C ASP A 77 -20.00 1.13 6.82
N ASP A 78 -19.62 1.20 8.11
CA ASP A 78 -20.42 1.88 9.13
C ASP A 78 -20.57 3.38 8.84
N LEU A 79 -19.49 4.03 8.37
CA LEU A 79 -19.53 5.44 7.93
C LEU A 79 -20.45 5.63 6.72
N ARG A 80 -20.35 4.77 5.71
CA ARG A 80 -21.20 4.84 4.51
C ARG A 80 -22.68 4.71 4.84
N ASN A 81 -23.01 3.78 5.74
CA ASN A 81 -24.39 3.60 6.21
C ASN A 81 -24.90 4.86 6.92
N THR A 82 -24.08 5.44 7.80
CA THR A 82 -24.43 6.66 8.52
C THR A 82 -24.64 7.85 7.57
N VAL A 83 -23.75 8.03 6.58
CA VAL A 83 -23.90 9.08 5.56
C VAL A 83 -25.19 8.90 4.78
N THR A 84 -25.50 7.68 4.34
CA THR A 84 -26.74 7.38 3.60
C THR A 84 -27.99 7.72 4.41
N ILE A 85 -27.98 7.46 5.72
CA ILE A 85 -29.09 7.80 6.61
C ILE A 85 -29.21 9.32 6.77
N LEU A 86 -28.10 10.01 6.98
CA LEU A 86 -28.08 11.46 7.15
C LEU A 86 -28.55 12.18 5.88
N GLU A 87 -28.11 11.73 4.70
CA GLU A 87 -28.56 12.26 3.41
C GLU A 87 -30.08 12.16 3.26
N LYS A 88 -30.67 11.00 3.60
CA LYS A 88 -32.13 10.83 3.60
C LYS A 88 -32.82 11.78 4.56
N ASN A 89 -32.31 11.92 5.79
CA ASN A 89 -32.90 12.81 6.78
C ASN A 89 -32.85 14.28 6.32
N VAL A 90 -31.74 14.71 5.71
CA VAL A 90 -31.63 16.07 5.14
C VAL A 90 -32.68 16.27 4.05
N THR A 91 -32.84 15.32 3.13
CA THR A 91 -33.87 15.47 2.07
C THR A 91 -35.29 15.57 2.64
N LEU A 92 -35.62 14.81 3.69
CA LEU A 92 -36.93 14.89 4.34
C LEU A 92 -37.14 16.23 5.06
N LEU A 93 -36.12 16.73 5.76
CA LEU A 93 -36.19 18.01 6.47
C LEU A 93 -36.27 19.21 5.51
N GLU A 94 -35.58 19.15 4.38
CA GLU A 94 -35.70 20.17 3.33
C GLU A 94 -37.13 20.24 2.78
N GLU A 95 -37.81 19.08 2.64
CA GLU A 95 -39.22 19.03 2.26
C GLU A 95 -40.14 19.61 3.35
N GLU A 96 -39.86 19.36 4.63
CA GLU A 96 -40.66 19.87 5.75
C GLU A 96 -40.50 21.39 5.99
N VAL A 97 -39.28 21.93 5.91
CA VAL A 97 -39.01 23.35 6.21
C VAL A 97 -39.59 24.31 5.16
N HIS A 98 -39.84 23.85 3.93
CA HIS A 98 -40.48 24.67 2.90
C HIS A 98 -42.01 24.80 3.05
N ALA A 99 -42.62 24.16 4.05
CA ALA A 99 -44.06 24.16 4.29
C ALA A 99 -44.54 25.11 5.42
N GLU A 100 -43.82 26.20 5.69
CA GLU A 100 -44.29 27.25 6.63
C GLU A 100 -45.57 27.94 6.09
N PRO A 101 -46.72 27.88 6.80
CA PRO A 101 -47.98 28.44 6.35
C PRO A 101 -47.99 29.96 6.57
N GLY A 102 -47.55 30.72 5.58
CA GLY A 102 -47.74 32.17 5.61
C GLY A 102 -47.07 32.98 4.51
N SER A 103 -46.04 32.45 3.85
CA SER A 103 -45.34 33.21 2.79
C SER A 103 -44.98 32.31 1.61
N VAL A 104 -45.68 32.49 0.50
CA VAL A 104 -45.35 31.87 -0.78
C VAL A 104 -44.58 32.86 -1.65
N ALA A 105 -43.39 32.47 -2.08
CA ALA A 105 -42.55 33.28 -2.96
C ALA A 105 -41.85 32.38 -3.98
N PHE A 106 -41.89 32.80 -5.25
CA PHE A 106 -41.24 32.09 -6.35
C PHE A 106 -40.38 33.05 -7.17
N PHE A 107 -39.13 32.68 -7.38
CA PHE A 107 -38.20 33.38 -8.25
C PHE A 107 -37.35 32.37 -9.02
N ALA A 108 -37.32 32.48 -10.34
CA ALA A 108 -36.58 31.57 -11.20
C ALA A 108 -36.10 32.26 -12.47
N THR A 109 -35.08 31.68 -13.07
CA THR A 109 -34.47 32.14 -14.32
C THR A 109 -34.31 30.94 -15.27
N LEU A 110 -34.20 31.23 -16.56
CA LEU A 110 -33.74 30.24 -17.53
C LEU A 110 -32.24 30.42 -17.73
N SER A 111 -31.47 29.35 -17.58
CA SER A 111 -30.04 29.41 -17.92
C SER A 111 -29.78 29.28 -19.43
N ILE A 112 -30.80 28.88 -20.20
CA ILE A 112 -30.69 28.59 -21.63
C ILE A 112 -31.51 29.58 -22.48
N THR A 113 -30.97 29.92 -23.65
CA THR A 113 -31.70 30.65 -24.68
C THR A 113 -32.58 29.70 -25.47
N LEU A 114 -33.90 29.84 -25.34
CA LEU A 114 -34.86 29.05 -26.12
C LEU A 114 -35.11 29.74 -27.47
N SER A 115 -34.76 29.06 -28.57
CA SER A 115 -34.83 29.61 -29.92
C SER A 115 -36.27 29.76 -30.45
N THR A 116 -37.21 28.91 -30.01
CA THR A 116 -38.66 29.07 -30.24
C THR A 116 -39.46 28.35 -29.15
N LEU A 117 -40.37 29.05 -28.49
CA LEU A 117 -41.38 28.44 -27.61
C LEU A 117 -42.56 27.98 -28.48
N GLY A 118 -42.63 26.68 -28.76
CA GLY A 118 -43.77 26.11 -29.52
C GLY A 118 -45.10 26.32 -28.79
N ASN A 119 -46.18 26.56 -29.54
CA ASN A 119 -47.52 26.72 -28.98
C ASN A 119 -47.91 25.52 -28.10
N GLY A 120 -48.45 25.82 -26.91
CA GLY A 120 -48.90 24.81 -25.95
C GLY A 120 -47.78 24.08 -25.19
N ARG A 121 -46.51 24.45 -25.40
CA ARG A 121 -45.41 23.89 -24.59
C ARG A 121 -45.32 24.61 -23.26
N ARG A 122 -45.17 23.82 -22.20
CA ARG A 122 -44.98 24.33 -20.84
C ARG A 122 -43.51 24.64 -20.61
N LEU A 123 -43.24 25.82 -20.07
CA LEU A 123 -41.91 26.24 -19.70
C LEU A 123 -41.53 25.68 -18.33
N VAL A 124 -40.41 24.97 -18.28
CA VAL A 124 -39.82 24.49 -17.03
C VAL A 124 -38.57 25.32 -16.79
N PHE A 125 -38.51 26.01 -15.65
CA PHE A 125 -37.34 26.77 -15.23
C PHE A 125 -36.34 25.79 -14.64
N ASP A 126 -35.14 25.76 -15.20
CA ASP A 126 -34.04 24.91 -14.76
C ASP A 126 -33.32 25.52 -13.55
N ASN A 127 -33.33 26.84 -13.41
CA ASN A 127 -32.70 27.54 -12.30
C ASN A 127 -33.74 28.26 -11.41
N VAL A 128 -34.22 27.55 -10.39
CA VAL A 128 -35.14 28.09 -9.37
C VAL A 128 -34.33 28.62 -8.19
N ILE A 129 -34.45 29.92 -7.94
CA ILE A 129 -33.68 30.63 -6.90
C ILE A 129 -34.48 30.72 -5.59
N THR A 130 -35.81 30.79 -5.68
CA THR A 130 -36.70 30.83 -4.50
C THR A 130 -37.96 30.03 -4.80
N ASN A 131 -38.38 29.16 -3.87
CA ASN A 131 -39.61 28.37 -3.94
C ASN A 131 -40.24 28.20 -2.54
N ASN A 132 -40.45 29.32 -1.85
CA ASN A 132 -41.02 29.32 -0.52
C ASN A 132 -42.48 28.86 -0.59
N GLY A 133 -42.90 27.98 0.32
CA GLY A 133 -44.21 27.34 0.30
C GLY A 133 -44.33 26.18 -0.70
N ALA A 134 -43.21 25.75 -1.33
CA ALA A 134 -43.14 24.63 -2.26
C ALA A 134 -44.19 24.68 -3.41
N ALA A 135 -44.62 25.88 -3.80
CA ALA A 135 -45.70 26.09 -4.74
C ALA A 135 -45.31 25.76 -6.20
N TYR A 136 -44.02 25.83 -6.55
CA TYR A 136 -43.53 25.47 -7.88
C TYR A 136 -43.02 24.03 -7.95
N ASN A 137 -43.46 23.28 -8.97
CA ASN A 137 -42.98 21.93 -9.26
C ASN A 137 -42.02 21.95 -10.46
N LYS A 138 -40.74 21.67 -10.21
CA LYS A 138 -39.67 21.66 -11.22
C LYS A 138 -39.78 20.54 -12.25
N ASN A 139 -40.50 19.46 -11.96
CA ASN A 139 -40.60 18.32 -12.89
C ASN A 139 -41.56 18.61 -14.04
N ASN A 140 -42.56 19.46 -13.78
CA ASN A 140 -43.63 19.72 -14.73
C ASN A 140 -43.89 21.22 -14.95
N GLY A 141 -43.10 22.12 -14.36
CA GLY A 141 -43.21 23.56 -14.52
C GLY A 141 -44.50 24.22 -14.01
N SER A 142 -45.27 23.56 -13.15
CA SER A 142 -46.52 24.15 -12.63
C SER A 142 -46.30 24.90 -11.31
N PHE A 143 -46.93 26.08 -11.18
CA PHE A 143 -47.11 26.76 -9.91
C PHE A 143 -48.52 26.49 -9.38
N VAL A 144 -48.65 26.06 -8.13
CA VAL A 144 -49.91 25.77 -7.45
C VAL A 144 -50.08 26.79 -6.32
N ALA A 145 -51.14 27.59 -6.41
CA ALA A 145 -51.45 28.54 -5.34
C ALA A 145 -51.80 27.79 -4.04
N PRO A 146 -51.34 28.28 -2.87
CA PRO A 146 -51.77 27.74 -1.59
C PRO A 146 -53.29 27.94 -1.42
N MET A 147 -53.93 27.08 -0.62
CA MET A 147 -55.35 27.26 -0.29
C MET A 147 -55.56 28.57 0.50
N PRO A 148 -56.67 29.29 0.27
CA PRO A 148 -57.01 30.50 1.02
C PRO A 148 -57.35 30.25 2.48
#